data_AF-A0A7Y5W1S6-F1
#
_entry.id   AF-A0A7Y5W1S6-F1
#
_cell.length_a   1.000
_cell.length_b   1.000
_cell.length_c   1.000
_cell.angle_alpha   90.00
_cell.angle_beta   90.00
_cell.angle_gamma   90.00
#
_symmetry.space_group_name_H-M   'P 1'
#
loop_
_entity.id
_entity.type
_entity.pdbx_description
1 polymer ?
#
loop_
_entity_poly.entity_id
_entity_poly.type
_entity_poly.pdbx_seq_one_letter_code
_entity_poly.pdbx_strand_id
1 'polypeptide(L)'
;MLLLILGAAGLAVASLRQFDARAASGPCGTSHDAMDAEEGQFLSLLQQWRDQNLPNSSLLQPSGPLNAAAAWFAEYQVSKGGGGGHYDNYGRNWAQRAVDCGYHSYYANGSGEGVYAVGSSRPLDIGPAAAVAGITYPDSGATMTVEVSGAIPPVKCVGVAVKRNEAGTVVAWVAVLAQYPSSQACPAASTGGGGTVTVTPGTTTPSPTATPTQTPSPTPSPTPITYHAFAPLVSADEPR
;
A
#
# COMPACT_ATOMS: atom_id res chain seq x y z
N MET A 1 -11.38 69.59 -32.73
CA MET A 1 -12.14 68.33 -32.63
C MET A 1 -11.36 67.26 -33.39
N LEU A 2 -10.42 66.58 -32.72
CA LEU A 2 -9.84 65.33 -33.22
C LEU A 2 -9.30 64.57 -32.00
N LEU A 3 -10.04 63.52 -31.63
CA LEU A 3 -9.78 62.60 -30.54
C LEU A 3 -8.66 61.65 -30.97
N LEU A 4 -7.58 61.55 -30.19
CA LEU A 4 -6.53 60.54 -30.37
C LEU A 4 -6.63 59.57 -29.18
N ILE A 5 -7.32 58.46 -29.40
CA ILE A 5 -7.49 57.37 -28.44
C ILE A 5 -6.25 56.47 -28.55
N LEU A 6 -5.36 56.54 -27.55
CA LEU A 6 -4.30 55.55 -27.37
C LEU A 6 -4.94 54.25 -26.84
N GLY A 7 -5.03 53.24 -27.70
CA GLY A 7 -5.42 51.89 -27.32
C GLY A 7 -4.28 51.17 -26.61
N ALA A 8 -4.44 50.93 -25.31
CA ALA A 8 -3.56 50.05 -24.55
C ALA A 8 -3.92 48.59 -24.87
N ALA A 9 -3.11 47.94 -25.70
CA ALA A 9 -3.16 46.49 -25.90
C ALA A 9 -2.60 45.79 -24.65
N GLY A 10 -3.49 45.42 -23.73
CA GLY A 10 -3.15 44.56 -22.59
C GLY A 10 -2.91 43.13 -23.05
N LEU A 11 -1.64 42.73 -23.14
CA LEU A 11 -1.25 41.31 -23.23
C LEU A 11 -1.58 40.63 -21.89
N ALA A 12 -2.74 39.99 -21.83
CA ALA A 12 -3.05 39.03 -20.78
C ALA A 12 -2.21 37.77 -21.03
N VAL A 13 -1.06 37.67 -20.36
CA VAL A 13 -0.32 36.42 -20.25
C VAL A 13 -1.17 35.49 -19.38
N ALA A 14 -2.03 34.71 -20.02
CA ALA A 14 -2.69 33.60 -19.38
C ALA A 14 -1.61 32.56 -19.06
N SER A 15 -1.04 32.67 -17.85
CA SER A 15 -0.28 31.61 -17.22
C SER A 15 -1.24 30.45 -17.01
N LEU A 16 -1.41 29.62 -18.04
CA LEU A 16 -1.93 28.28 -17.93
C LEU A 16 -1.00 27.57 -16.96
N ARG A 17 -1.36 27.59 -15.68
CA ARG A 17 -0.86 26.62 -14.72
C ARG A 17 -1.26 25.28 -15.31
N GLN A 18 -0.32 24.63 -15.98
CA GLN A 18 -0.36 23.20 -16.17
C GLN A 18 -0.42 22.64 -14.75
N PHE A 19 -1.62 22.47 -14.24
CA PHE A 19 -1.85 21.53 -13.16
C PHE A 19 -1.43 20.21 -13.80
N ASP A 20 -0.22 19.76 -13.47
CA ASP A 20 0.27 18.46 -13.87
C ASP A 20 -0.87 17.49 -13.62
N ALA A 21 -1.34 16.79 -14.66
CA ALA A 21 -2.39 15.78 -14.51
C ALA A 21 -2.01 14.71 -13.48
N ARG A 22 -0.72 14.60 -13.13
CA ARG A 22 -0.17 13.84 -11.99
C ARG A 22 -0.66 14.30 -10.62
N ALA A 23 -1.08 15.55 -10.44
CA ALA A 23 -1.63 16.04 -9.17
C ALA A 23 -3.05 15.50 -8.92
N ALA A 24 -3.79 15.12 -9.97
CA ALA A 24 -5.13 14.56 -9.85
C ALA A 24 -5.13 13.02 -9.72
N SER A 25 -4.14 12.33 -10.28
CA SER A 25 -4.00 10.86 -10.21
C SER A 25 -3.32 10.34 -8.94
N GLY A 26 -3.08 11.18 -7.94
CA GLY A 26 -2.16 10.86 -6.84
C GLY A 26 -0.72 10.53 -7.31
N PRO A 27 0.26 10.46 -6.40
CA PRO A 27 1.65 10.14 -6.74
C PRO A 27 1.86 8.63 -6.99
N CYS A 28 1.15 8.05 -7.95
CA CYS A 28 1.28 6.65 -8.36
C CYS A 28 2.51 6.39 -9.26
N GLY A 29 3.59 7.12 -8.98
CA GLY A 29 4.87 7.09 -9.68
C GLY A 29 5.98 7.40 -8.68
N THR A 30 5.96 6.68 -7.56
CA THR A 30 6.95 6.86 -6.49
C THR A 30 8.30 6.34 -6.97
N SER A 31 9.36 6.64 -6.23
CA SER A 31 10.67 6.00 -6.49
C SER A 31 10.67 4.49 -6.20
N HIS A 32 9.56 3.91 -5.74
CA HIS A 32 9.48 2.55 -5.19
C HIS A 32 8.25 1.78 -5.67
N ASP A 33 7.98 1.82 -6.98
CA ASP A 33 6.82 1.12 -7.53
C ASP A 33 7.06 -0.40 -7.76
N ALA A 34 8.33 -0.83 -7.80
CA ALA A 34 8.71 -2.24 -7.94
C ALA A 34 8.95 -2.87 -6.57
N MET A 35 8.41 -4.08 -6.37
CA MET A 35 8.58 -4.85 -5.14
C MET A 35 10.04 -5.26 -4.95
N ASP A 36 10.62 -4.95 -3.80
CA ASP A 36 11.98 -5.37 -3.44
C ASP A 36 12.02 -6.75 -2.75
N ALA A 37 13.21 -7.17 -2.31
CA ALA A 37 13.40 -8.46 -1.65
C ALA A 37 12.74 -8.55 -0.26
N GLU A 38 12.72 -7.45 0.49
CA GLU A 38 12.11 -7.40 1.82
C GLU A 38 10.57 -7.44 1.69
N GLU A 39 10.01 -6.69 0.76
CA GLU A 39 8.60 -6.69 0.41
C GLU A 39 8.15 -8.06 -0.14
N GLY A 40 8.99 -8.73 -0.94
CA GLY A 40 8.76 -10.10 -1.40
C GLY A 40 8.74 -11.14 -0.27
N GLN A 41 9.59 -10.97 0.75
CA GLN A 41 9.55 -11.81 1.95
C GLN A 41 8.27 -11.58 2.74
N PHE A 42 7.86 -10.32 2.93
CA PHE A 42 6.59 -9.98 3.56
C PHE A 42 5.40 -10.62 2.84
N LEU A 43 5.34 -10.52 1.51
CA LEU A 43 4.27 -11.14 0.72
C LEU A 43 4.22 -12.66 0.92
N SER A 44 5.37 -13.32 0.96
CA SER A 44 5.45 -14.77 1.19
C SER A 44 4.88 -15.16 2.56
N LEU A 45 5.22 -14.41 3.62
CA LEU A 45 4.69 -14.62 4.97
C LEU A 45 3.20 -14.31 5.06
N LEU A 46 2.73 -13.26 4.39
CA LEU A 46 1.31 -12.92 4.32
C LEU A 46 0.51 -14.03 3.63
N GLN A 47 1.01 -14.58 2.52
CA GLN A 47 0.39 -15.73 1.86
C GLN A 47 0.31 -16.94 2.80
N GLN A 48 1.42 -17.27 3.46
CA GLN A 48 1.46 -18.38 4.41
C GLN A 48 0.43 -18.20 5.53
N TRP A 49 0.30 -16.98 6.08
CA TRP A 49 -0.72 -16.68 7.08
C TRP A 49 -2.12 -16.87 6.52
N ARG A 50 -2.40 -16.39 5.30
CA ARG A 50 -3.73 -16.55 4.67
C ARG A 50 -4.07 -18.02 4.46
N ASP A 51 -3.14 -18.83 3.98
CA ASP A 51 -3.35 -20.27 3.76
C ASP A 51 -3.67 -21.04 5.05
N GLN A 52 -3.14 -20.58 6.19
CA GLN A 52 -3.39 -21.18 7.50
C GLN A 52 -4.70 -20.72 8.15
N ASN A 53 -5.10 -19.47 7.91
CA ASN A 53 -6.17 -18.82 8.68
C ASN A 53 -7.46 -18.61 7.89
N LEU A 54 -7.40 -18.62 6.56
CA LEU A 54 -8.54 -18.31 5.71
C LEU A 54 -8.94 -19.53 4.88
N PRO A 55 -10.21 -19.97 4.94
CA PRO A 55 -10.70 -20.98 4.02
C PRO A 55 -10.63 -20.43 2.58
N ASN A 56 -10.17 -21.26 1.65
CA ASN A 56 -10.08 -20.93 0.22
C ASN A 56 -9.18 -19.72 -0.11
N SER A 57 -8.08 -19.55 0.64
CA SER A 57 -7.03 -18.58 0.28
C SER A 57 -6.55 -18.82 -1.15
N SER A 58 -6.60 -17.77 -1.97
CA SER A 58 -6.02 -17.77 -3.31
C SER A 58 -4.58 -17.29 -3.25
N LEU A 59 -3.75 -17.78 -4.18
CA LEU A 59 -2.39 -17.29 -4.34
C LEU A 59 -2.40 -15.80 -4.70
N LEU A 60 -1.76 -14.99 -3.85
CA LEU A 60 -1.58 -13.57 -4.08
C LEU A 60 -0.55 -13.35 -5.19
N GLN A 61 -0.91 -12.47 -6.11
CA GLN A 61 -0.14 -12.07 -7.29
C GLN A 61 0.13 -10.57 -7.22
N PRO A 62 1.40 -10.13 -7.34
CA PRO A 62 1.73 -8.72 -7.40
C PRO A 62 0.96 -7.98 -8.51
N SER A 63 0.45 -6.80 -8.18
CA SER A 63 -0.24 -5.88 -9.09
C SER A 63 0.47 -4.53 -9.04
N GLY A 64 0.92 -4.03 -10.19
CA GLY A 64 1.69 -2.78 -10.25
C GLY A 64 0.91 -1.57 -9.72
N PRO A 65 -0.34 -1.33 -10.16
CA PRO A 65 -1.18 -0.26 -9.61
C PRO A 65 -1.39 -0.34 -8.10
N LEU A 66 -1.57 -1.56 -7.55
CA LEU A 66 -1.73 -1.73 -6.11
C LEU A 66 -0.42 -1.48 -5.37
N ASN A 67 0.71 -1.89 -5.96
CA ASN A 67 2.04 -1.66 -5.38
C ASN A 67 2.36 -0.17 -5.31
N ALA A 68 2.08 0.58 -6.38
CA ALA A 68 2.20 2.03 -6.41
C ALA A 68 1.30 2.70 -5.35
N ALA A 69 0.06 2.23 -5.19
CA ALA A 69 -0.85 2.74 -4.15
C ALA A 69 -0.34 2.47 -2.72
N ALA A 70 0.18 1.26 -2.49
CA ALA A 70 0.76 0.86 -1.20
C ALA A 70 2.02 1.68 -0.89
N ALA A 71 2.93 1.83 -1.85
CA ALA A 71 4.17 2.60 -1.71
C ALA A 71 3.88 4.06 -1.40
N TRP A 72 2.99 4.68 -2.18
CA TRP A 72 2.56 6.04 -1.92
C TRP A 72 1.98 6.21 -0.51
N PHE A 73 1.13 5.29 -0.07
CA PHE A 73 0.51 5.41 1.26
C PHE A 73 1.50 5.14 2.40
N ALA A 74 2.46 4.24 2.21
CA ALA A 74 3.54 4.03 3.17
C ALA A 74 4.40 5.30 3.34
N GLU A 75 4.72 6.00 2.25
CA GLU A 75 5.40 7.29 2.29
C GLU A 75 4.58 8.37 3.01
N TYR A 76 3.28 8.42 2.70
CA TYR A 76 2.36 9.30 3.41
C TYR A 76 2.37 9.02 4.93
N GLN A 77 2.26 7.75 5.34
CA GLN A 77 2.25 7.37 6.75
C GLN A 77 3.55 7.78 7.47
N VAL A 78 4.70 7.56 6.83
CA VAL A 78 5.99 7.99 7.37
C VAL A 78 6.06 9.52 7.48
N SER A 79 5.56 10.26 6.48
CA SER A 79 5.52 11.73 6.51
C SER A 79 4.64 12.30 7.64
N LYS A 80 3.72 11.50 8.17
CA LYS A 80 2.84 11.83 9.31
C LYS A 80 3.35 11.29 10.64
N GLY A 81 4.54 10.69 10.68
CA GLY A 81 5.12 10.15 11.91
C GLY A 81 4.61 8.76 12.31
N GLY A 82 3.95 8.03 11.41
CA GLY A 82 3.55 6.64 11.63
C GLY A 82 2.31 6.47 12.51
N GLY A 83 1.31 7.35 12.38
CA GLY A 83 0.08 7.30 13.16
C GLY A 83 -0.91 6.19 12.76
N GLY A 84 -0.72 5.56 11.60
CA GLY A 84 -1.61 4.53 11.08
C GLY A 84 -2.89 5.12 10.44
N GLY A 85 -3.93 4.30 10.35
CA GLY A 85 -5.20 4.66 9.71
C GLY A 85 -5.24 4.34 8.20
N HIS A 86 -6.44 4.52 7.62
CA HIS A 86 -6.76 4.07 6.25
C HIS A 86 -7.04 5.21 5.26
N TYR A 87 -7.04 6.45 5.74
CA TYR A 87 -7.34 7.64 4.96
C TYR A 87 -6.14 8.57 4.93
N ASP A 88 -5.94 9.22 3.78
CA ASP A 88 -4.99 10.31 3.68
C ASP A 88 -5.59 11.65 4.12
N ASN A 89 -4.81 12.73 4.02
CA ASN A 89 -5.24 14.08 4.36
C ASN A 89 -6.25 14.70 3.36
N TYR A 90 -6.53 14.01 2.26
CA TYR A 90 -7.56 14.37 1.28
C TYR A 90 -8.84 13.55 1.46
N GLY A 91 -8.90 12.68 2.48
CA GLY A 91 -10.04 11.81 2.74
C GLY A 91 -10.16 10.62 1.77
N ARG A 92 -9.11 10.33 0.99
CA ARG A 92 -9.10 9.18 0.08
C ARG A 92 -8.80 7.90 0.87
N ASN A 93 -9.63 6.88 0.69
CA ASN A 93 -9.37 5.51 1.17
C ASN A 93 -8.50 4.73 0.17
N TRP A 94 -8.10 3.51 0.54
CA TRP A 94 -7.26 2.65 -0.31
C TRP A 94 -7.88 2.36 -1.69
N ALA A 95 -9.22 2.25 -1.78
CA ALA A 95 -9.90 1.95 -3.04
C ALA A 95 -9.72 3.10 -4.03
N GLN A 96 -9.94 4.34 -3.57
CA GLN A 96 -9.70 5.52 -4.39
C GLN A 96 -8.23 5.63 -4.80
N ARG A 97 -7.30 5.33 -3.89
CA ARG A 97 -5.85 5.36 -4.20
C ARG A 97 -5.44 4.31 -5.23
N ALA A 98 -6.00 3.11 -5.15
CA ALA A 98 -5.78 2.08 -6.15
C ALA A 98 -6.28 2.53 -7.53
N VAL A 99 -7.46 3.16 -7.58
CA VAL A 99 -8.03 3.72 -8.82
C VAL A 99 -7.19 4.86 -9.38
N ASP A 100 -6.75 5.77 -8.52
CA ASP A 100 -5.80 6.84 -8.83
C ASP A 100 -4.52 6.27 -9.48
N CYS A 101 -4.07 5.09 -9.05
CA CYS A 101 -2.92 4.36 -9.59
C CYS A 101 -3.22 3.47 -10.81
N GLY A 102 -4.42 3.52 -11.36
CA GLY A 102 -4.81 2.78 -12.56
C GLY A 102 -5.37 1.38 -12.30
N TYR A 103 -5.72 1.04 -11.05
CA TYR A 103 -6.49 -0.17 -10.77
C TYR A 103 -7.96 0.06 -11.15
N HIS A 104 -8.61 -0.96 -11.70
CA HIS A 104 -10.00 -0.80 -12.18
C HIS A 104 -10.98 -0.76 -11.00
N SER A 105 -11.80 0.29 -10.93
CA SER A 105 -12.71 0.59 -9.81
C SER A 105 -13.74 -0.50 -9.50
N TYR A 106 -14.17 -1.28 -10.50
CA TYR A 106 -15.16 -2.34 -10.31
C TYR A 106 -14.71 -3.41 -9.30
N TYR A 107 -13.40 -3.71 -9.24
CA TYR A 107 -12.87 -4.73 -8.35
C TYR A 107 -12.45 -4.18 -6.98
N ALA A 108 -12.64 -2.89 -6.72
CA ALA A 108 -12.24 -2.25 -5.48
C ALA A 108 -13.29 -2.34 -4.36
N ASN A 109 -14.46 -2.95 -4.55
CA ASN A 109 -15.51 -2.98 -3.50
C ASN A 109 -15.47 -4.21 -2.59
N GLY A 110 -14.76 -5.27 -2.97
CA GLY A 110 -14.56 -6.47 -2.14
C GLY A 110 -13.09 -6.68 -1.75
N SER A 111 -12.35 -5.57 -1.72
CA SER A 111 -10.90 -5.51 -1.55
C SER A 111 -10.59 -4.84 -0.20
N GLY A 112 -9.34 -4.85 0.26
CA GLY A 112 -8.99 -4.44 1.61
C GLY A 112 -7.58 -3.90 1.74
N GLU A 113 -7.33 -3.23 2.86
CA GLU A 113 -6.03 -2.69 3.21
C GLU A 113 -5.61 -3.16 4.61
N GLY A 114 -4.34 -3.57 4.71
CA GLY A 114 -3.61 -3.74 5.95
C GLY A 114 -2.58 -2.62 6.11
N VAL A 115 -2.57 -1.95 7.26
CA VAL A 115 -1.59 -0.91 7.58
C VAL A 115 -0.97 -1.22 8.92
N TYR A 116 0.36 -1.30 8.97
CA TYR A 116 1.11 -1.33 10.22
C TYR A 116 2.15 -0.23 10.18
N ALA A 117 1.81 0.91 10.80
CA ALA A 117 2.66 2.07 10.90
C ALA A 117 2.94 2.39 12.36
N VAL A 118 4.21 2.64 12.68
CA VAL A 118 4.69 2.87 14.04
C VAL A 118 5.70 4.01 14.03
N GLY A 119 5.55 4.94 14.97
CA GLY A 119 6.52 5.98 15.28
C GLY A 119 7.11 5.80 16.69
N SER A 120 8.38 6.15 16.86
CA SER A 120 9.11 6.04 18.12
C SER A 120 10.12 7.18 18.27
N SER A 121 10.63 7.39 19.48
CA SER A 121 11.78 8.27 19.73
C SER A 121 13.13 7.55 19.54
N ARG A 122 13.11 6.23 19.32
CA ARG A 122 14.28 5.39 19.09
C ARG A 122 14.14 4.66 17.75
N PRO A 123 15.26 4.26 17.11
CA PRO A 123 15.20 3.43 15.92
C PRO A 123 14.37 2.16 16.14
N LEU A 124 13.56 1.82 15.14
CA LEU A 124 12.67 0.67 15.10
C LEU A 124 13.29 -0.43 14.23
N ASP A 125 13.23 -1.67 14.71
CA ASP A 125 13.58 -2.86 13.94
C ASP A 125 12.30 -3.67 13.66
N ILE A 126 11.50 -3.18 12.71
CA ILE A 126 10.27 -3.84 12.28
C ILE A 126 10.51 -4.42 10.89
N GLY A 127 10.77 -5.73 10.86
CA GLY A 127 10.88 -6.51 9.63
C GLY A 127 9.56 -7.16 9.20
N PRO A 128 9.59 -7.95 8.10
CA PRO A 128 8.42 -8.59 7.50
C PRO A 128 7.51 -9.36 8.46
N ALA A 129 8.08 -10.19 9.34
CA ALA A 129 7.29 -11.05 10.23
C ALA A 129 6.49 -10.24 11.26
N ALA A 130 7.11 -9.21 11.85
CA ALA A 130 6.43 -8.30 12.77
C ALA A 130 5.32 -7.51 12.06
N ALA A 131 5.59 -7.09 10.82
CA ALA A 131 4.60 -6.39 9.99
C ALA A 131 3.39 -7.26 9.65
N VAL A 132 3.59 -8.54 9.27
CA VAL A 132 2.48 -9.48 9.02
C VAL A 132 1.63 -9.60 10.27
N ALA A 133 2.23 -9.85 11.44
CA ALA A 133 1.49 -9.93 12.70
C ALA A 133 0.70 -8.64 13.01
N GLY A 134 1.28 -7.48 12.70
CA GLY A 134 0.63 -6.17 12.88
C GLY A 134 -0.50 -5.90 11.88
N ILE A 135 -0.43 -6.46 10.67
CA ILE A 135 -1.45 -6.27 9.61
C ILE A 135 -2.58 -7.29 9.72
N THR A 136 -2.34 -8.51 10.17
CA THR A 136 -3.32 -9.61 10.13
C THR A 136 -4.20 -9.71 11.38
N TYR A 137 -4.49 -8.60 12.05
CA TYR A 137 -5.44 -8.58 13.17
C TYR A 137 -6.88 -8.84 12.65
N PRO A 138 -7.80 -9.37 13.48
CA PRO A 138 -9.20 -9.57 13.09
C PRO A 138 -9.82 -8.29 12.50
N ASP A 139 -10.59 -8.41 11.43
CA ASP A 139 -11.22 -7.31 10.68
C ASP A 139 -10.25 -6.42 9.86
N SER A 140 -8.97 -6.78 9.77
CA SER A 140 -8.06 -6.16 8.81
C SER A 140 -8.42 -6.52 7.37
N GLY A 141 -8.02 -5.68 6.40
CA GLY A 141 -8.16 -6.01 4.98
C GLY A 141 -7.42 -7.30 4.57
N ALA A 142 -6.45 -7.76 5.37
CA ALA A 142 -5.73 -9.00 5.15
C ALA A 142 -6.58 -10.25 5.45
N THR A 143 -7.60 -10.15 6.31
CA THR A 143 -8.49 -11.27 6.66
C THR A 143 -9.63 -11.46 5.66
N MET A 144 -9.69 -10.65 4.60
CA MET A 144 -10.78 -10.73 3.63
C MET A 144 -10.78 -12.06 2.91
N THR A 145 -11.95 -12.68 2.91
CA THR A 145 -12.27 -13.91 2.19
C THR A 145 -13.36 -13.65 1.17
N VAL A 146 -13.19 -14.25 -0.01
CA VAL A 146 -14.18 -14.46 -1.07
C VAL A 146 -13.61 -15.59 -1.91
N GLU A 147 -14.35 -16.65 -2.21
CA GLU A 147 -15.70 -16.65 -2.78
C GLU A 147 -16.51 -17.87 -2.30
N VAL A 148 -17.82 -17.72 -2.05
CA VAL A 148 -18.70 -18.82 -1.59
C VAL A 148 -19.67 -19.31 -2.69
N SER A 149 -19.65 -18.74 -3.91
CA SER A 149 -20.64 -19.11 -4.95
C SER A 149 -20.33 -18.76 -6.43
N GLY A 150 -19.09 -18.43 -6.80
CA GLY A 150 -18.73 -18.13 -8.21
C GLY A 150 -19.20 -16.77 -8.76
N ALA A 151 -19.83 -15.92 -7.92
CA ALA A 151 -20.31 -14.59 -8.27
C ALA A 151 -19.39 -13.42 -7.83
N ILE A 152 -18.42 -13.65 -6.95
CA ILE A 152 -17.52 -12.63 -6.39
C ILE A 152 -16.06 -13.06 -6.56
N PRO A 153 -15.26 -12.41 -7.42
CA PRO A 153 -13.91 -12.85 -7.70
C PRO A 153 -13.03 -13.03 -6.45
N PRO A 154 -12.07 -13.96 -6.44
CA PRO A 154 -11.20 -14.17 -5.29
C PRO A 154 -10.28 -12.97 -5.05
N VAL A 155 -9.91 -12.74 -3.78
CA VAL A 155 -8.81 -11.84 -3.43
C VAL A 155 -7.51 -12.49 -3.87
N LYS A 156 -6.93 -11.96 -4.95
CA LYS A 156 -5.70 -12.51 -5.53
C LYS A 156 -4.69 -11.48 -6.00
N CYS A 157 -5.07 -10.22 -6.19
CA CYS A 157 -4.11 -9.17 -6.53
C CYS A 157 -3.62 -8.49 -5.26
N VAL A 158 -2.35 -8.13 -5.21
CA VAL A 158 -1.77 -7.46 -4.05
C VAL A 158 -0.73 -6.42 -4.45
N GLY A 159 -0.70 -5.32 -3.72
CA GLY A 159 0.45 -4.43 -3.65
C GLY A 159 0.97 -4.40 -2.23
N VAL A 160 2.29 -4.43 -2.04
CA VAL A 160 2.89 -4.32 -0.72
C VAL A 160 4.00 -3.28 -0.76
N ALA A 161 4.12 -2.49 0.30
CA ALA A 161 5.23 -1.57 0.39
C ALA A 161 5.66 -1.36 1.84
N VAL A 162 6.94 -1.08 2.00
CA VAL A 162 7.52 -0.59 3.25
C VAL A 162 8.21 0.75 3.04
N LYS A 163 7.99 1.68 3.98
CA LYS A 163 8.78 2.90 4.06
C LYS A 163 9.33 3.08 5.47
N ARG A 164 10.57 3.53 5.55
CA ARG A 164 11.23 3.99 6.78
C ARG A 164 11.68 5.44 6.60
N ASN A 165 11.62 6.24 7.65
CA ASN A 165 12.31 7.52 7.64
C ASN A 165 13.83 7.31 7.78
N GLU A 166 14.61 8.34 7.48
CA GLU A 166 16.08 8.28 7.51
C GLU A 166 16.63 7.90 8.89
N ALA A 167 15.99 8.35 9.96
CA ALA A 167 16.37 8.03 11.34
C ALA A 167 15.98 6.61 11.77
N GLY A 168 15.21 5.87 10.96
CA GLY A 168 14.63 4.58 11.33
C GLY A 168 13.63 4.63 12.49
N THR A 169 13.19 5.82 12.91
CA THR A 169 12.28 6.02 14.03
C THR A 169 10.80 5.92 13.64
N VAL A 170 10.51 5.89 12.34
CA VAL A 170 9.16 5.70 11.79
C VAL A 170 9.23 4.67 10.69
N VAL A 171 8.33 3.70 10.73
CA VAL A 171 8.16 2.66 9.70
C VAL A 171 6.69 2.49 9.39
N ALA A 172 6.37 2.29 8.12
CA ALA A 172 5.02 1.97 7.66
C ALA A 172 5.06 0.83 6.66
N TRP A 173 4.34 -0.24 7.00
CA TRP A 173 4.02 -1.34 6.12
C TRP A 173 2.59 -1.19 5.63
N VAL A 174 2.38 -1.31 4.33
CA VAL A 174 1.05 -1.23 3.71
C VAL A 174 0.88 -2.43 2.78
N ALA A 175 -0.24 -3.13 2.92
CA ALA A 175 -0.67 -4.17 2.00
C ALA A 175 -2.06 -3.83 1.47
N VAL A 176 -2.19 -3.68 0.16
CA VAL A 176 -3.49 -3.49 -0.51
C VAL A 176 -3.83 -4.78 -1.23
N LEU A 177 -4.86 -5.48 -0.77
CA LEU A 177 -5.33 -6.74 -1.34
C LEU A 177 -6.59 -6.48 -2.13
N ALA A 178 -6.70 -7.08 -3.32
CA ALA A 178 -7.87 -6.89 -4.15
C ALA A 178 -8.39 -8.14 -4.84
N GLN A 179 -9.72 -8.15 -4.99
CA GLN A 179 -10.43 -9.09 -5.84
C GLN A 179 -10.02 -8.90 -7.29
N TYR A 180 -9.97 -10.00 -8.03
CA TYR A 180 -9.77 -9.96 -9.48
C TYR A 180 -10.22 -11.27 -10.14
N PRO A 181 -10.73 -11.27 -11.38
CA PRO A 181 -11.16 -12.50 -12.05
C PRO A 181 -10.05 -13.55 -12.07
N SER A 182 -10.35 -14.76 -11.60
CA SER A 182 -9.37 -15.85 -11.47
C SER A 182 -8.66 -16.14 -12.80
N SER A 183 -9.36 -15.99 -13.92
CA SER A 183 -8.87 -16.22 -15.28
C SER A 183 -7.97 -15.12 -15.86
N GLN A 184 -7.85 -13.95 -15.23
CA GLN A 184 -7.06 -12.83 -15.75
C GLN A 184 -5.81 -12.58 -14.90
N ALA A 185 -4.67 -12.28 -15.50
CA ALA A 185 -3.49 -11.87 -14.73
C ALA A 185 -3.75 -10.53 -14.01
N CYS A 186 -3.18 -10.35 -12.82
CA CYS A 186 -3.24 -9.05 -12.14
C CYS A 186 -2.63 -7.94 -13.01
N PRO A 187 -3.15 -6.70 -12.95
CA PRO A 187 -2.62 -5.59 -13.73
C PRO A 187 -1.13 -5.38 -13.46
N ALA A 188 -0.31 -5.44 -14.52
CA ALA A 188 1.11 -5.10 -14.44
C ALA A 188 1.30 -3.59 -14.18
N ALA A 189 2.48 -3.21 -13.72
CA ALA A 189 2.83 -1.80 -13.59
C ALA A 189 2.70 -1.12 -14.95
N SER A 190 1.88 -0.06 -15.01
CA SER A 190 1.81 0.79 -16.19
C SER A 190 3.20 1.40 -16.38
N THR A 191 3.92 0.95 -17.42
CA THR A 191 5.19 1.53 -17.82
C THR A 191 4.89 2.88 -18.47
N GLY A 192 4.48 3.85 -17.66
CA GLY A 192 4.04 5.16 -18.11
C GLY A 192 5.20 5.93 -18.73
N GLY A 193 5.39 5.78 -20.04
CA GLY A 193 6.04 6.73 -20.96
C GLY A 193 7.51 7.13 -20.69
N GLY A 194 8.15 6.67 -19.62
CA GLY A 194 9.54 6.93 -19.31
C GLY A 194 10.39 5.71 -19.59
N GLY A 195 11.01 5.66 -20.78
CA GLY A 195 12.13 4.78 -21.14
C GLY A 195 11.94 3.29 -20.85
N THR A 196 11.74 2.49 -21.89
CA THR A 196 11.77 1.02 -21.84
C THR A 196 13.07 0.55 -21.19
N VAL A 197 13.06 0.20 -19.90
CA VAL A 197 14.12 -0.63 -19.31
C VAL A 197 13.76 -2.06 -19.68
N THR A 198 14.32 -2.53 -20.79
CA THR A 198 14.29 -3.95 -21.13
C THR A 198 15.09 -4.70 -20.07
N VAL A 199 14.39 -5.28 -19.10
CA VAL A 199 15.00 -6.28 -18.21
C VAL A 199 15.19 -7.53 -19.05
N THR A 200 16.37 -7.70 -19.63
CA THR A 200 16.79 -8.97 -20.21
C THR A 200 16.73 -10.02 -19.11
N PRO A 201 15.97 -11.11 -19.27
CA PRO A 201 15.96 -12.21 -18.30
C PRO A 201 17.37 -12.82 -18.27
N GLY A 202 18.17 -12.43 -17.28
CA GLY A 202 19.41 -13.13 -16.99
C GLY A 202 19.06 -14.54 -16.57
N THR A 203 19.39 -15.52 -17.41
CA THR A 203 19.29 -16.94 -17.06
C THR A 203 20.38 -17.26 -16.05
N THR A 204 20.19 -16.88 -14.79
CA THR A 204 21.01 -17.39 -13.70
C THR A 204 20.50 -18.79 -13.39
N THR A 205 21.19 -19.81 -13.89
CA THR A 205 21.04 -21.17 -13.39
C THR A 205 21.28 -21.14 -11.88
N PRO A 206 20.28 -21.42 -11.03
CA PRO A 206 20.50 -21.43 -9.59
C PRO A 206 21.43 -22.59 -9.27
N SER A 207 22.63 -22.27 -8.79
CA SER A 207 23.46 -23.25 -8.08
C SER A 207 22.64 -23.74 -6.88
N PRO A 208 22.59 -25.05 -6.59
CA PRO A 208 21.88 -25.56 -5.42
C PRO A 208 22.54 -25.00 -4.15
N THR A 209 21.93 -23.96 -3.58
CA THR A 209 22.27 -23.45 -2.26
C THR A 209 21.85 -24.49 -1.24
N ALA A 210 22.78 -24.91 -0.37
CA ALA A 210 22.48 -25.83 0.71
C ALA A 210 21.29 -25.32 1.52
N THR A 211 20.26 -26.16 1.65
CA THR A 211 19.10 -25.90 2.52
C THR A 211 19.61 -25.60 3.93
N PRO A 212 19.42 -24.39 4.48
CA PRO A 212 19.76 -24.14 5.86
C PRO A 212 18.86 -25.02 6.74
N THR A 213 19.47 -25.95 7.47
CA THR A 213 18.79 -26.69 8.53
C THR A 213 18.29 -25.66 9.55
N GLN A 214 16.97 -25.43 9.57
CA GLN A 214 16.37 -24.56 10.56
C GLN A 214 16.66 -25.13 11.95
N THR A 215 17.53 -24.46 12.71
CA THR A 215 17.63 -24.69 14.14
C THR A 215 16.29 -24.28 14.76
N PRO A 216 15.61 -25.15 15.52
CA PRO A 216 14.34 -24.80 16.13
C PRO A 216 14.53 -23.55 16.98
N SER A 217 13.82 -22.48 16.63
CA SER A 217 13.77 -21.26 17.42
C SER A 217 13.12 -21.60 18.76
N PRO A 218 13.65 -21.12 19.90
CA PRO A 218 12.98 -21.29 21.18
C PRO A 218 11.58 -20.69 21.10
N THR A 219 10.58 -21.46 21.56
CA THR A 219 9.20 -20.99 21.71
C THR A 219 9.21 -19.72 22.55
N PRO A 220 8.75 -18.57 22.02
CA PRO A 220 8.68 -17.35 22.82
C PRO A 220 7.76 -17.60 24.01
N SER A 221 8.27 -17.36 25.21
CA SER A 221 7.45 -17.33 26.43
C SER A 221 6.48 -16.15 26.30
N PRO A 222 5.17 -16.34 26.56
CA PRO A 222 4.21 -15.25 26.45
C PRO A 222 4.63 -14.12 27.40
N THR A 223 4.98 -12.96 26.82
CA THR A 223 5.14 -11.75 27.62
C THR A 223 3.74 -11.30 28.03
N PRO A 224 3.45 -11.12 29.33
CA PRO A 224 2.14 -10.65 29.76
C PRO A 224 1.86 -9.29 29.12
N ILE A 225 0.82 -9.22 28.30
CA ILE A 225 0.31 -7.96 27.76
C ILE A 225 -0.43 -7.25 28.90
N THR A 226 0.19 -6.22 29.46
CA THR A 226 -0.53 -5.28 30.33
C THR A 226 -1.42 -4.41 29.44
N TYR A 227 -2.70 -4.76 29.38
CA TYR A 227 -3.72 -3.89 28.81
C TYR A 227 -3.87 -2.67 29.71
N HIS A 228 -3.34 -1.53 29.29
CA HIS A 228 -3.83 -0.26 29.80
C HIS A 228 -5.22 -0.06 29.20
N ALA A 229 -6.24 -0.21 30.04
CA ALA A 229 -7.61 0.14 29.68
C ALA A 229 -7.60 1.61 29.25
N PHE A 230 -7.84 1.86 27.95
CA PHE A 230 -8.17 3.20 27.49
C PHE A 230 -9.49 3.58 28.16
N ALA A 231 -9.43 4.59 29.04
CA ALA A 231 -10.63 5.19 29.57
C ALA A 231 -11.49 5.67 28.38
N PRO A 232 -12.80 5.37 28.35
CA PRO A 232 -13.67 5.92 27.32
C PRO A 232 -13.62 7.44 27.42
N LEU A 233 -13.14 8.10 26.36
CA LEU A 233 -13.37 9.53 26.14
C LEU A 233 -14.87 9.70 25.91
N VAL A 234 -15.61 9.93 26.99
CA VAL A 234 -16.98 10.42 26.92
C VAL A 234 -16.90 11.82 26.33
N SER A 235 -17.30 11.94 25.06
CA SER A 235 -17.47 13.21 24.36
C SER A 235 -18.59 13.98 25.04
N ALA A 236 -18.25 14.87 25.97
CA ALA A 236 -19.14 15.86 26.52
C ALA A 236 -18.98 17.15 25.70
N ASP A 237 -19.79 17.32 24.65
CA ASP A 237 -20.42 18.60 24.30
C ASP A 237 -21.21 18.47 22.99
N GLU A 238 -22.54 18.50 23.10
CA GLU A 238 -23.42 19.07 22.08
C GLU A 238 -24.38 20.02 22.82
N PRO A 239 -24.29 21.35 22.60
CA PRO A 239 -25.32 22.28 23.03
C PRO A 239 -26.50 22.26 22.03
N ARG A 240 -27.71 22.35 22.60
CA ARG A 240 -29.01 22.40 21.92
C ARG A 240 -29.20 23.66 21.07
#